data_AF-A0A800JEN3-F1
#
_entry.id   AF-A0A800JEN3-F1
#
_cell.length_a   1.000
_cell.length_b   1.000
_cell.length_c   1.000
_cell.angle_alpha   90.00
_cell.angle_beta   90.00
_cell.angle_gamma   90.00
#
_symmetry.space_group_name_H-M   'P 1'
#
loop_
_entity.id
_entity.type
_entity.pdbx_description
1 polymer ?
#
loop_
_entity_poly.entity_id
_entity_poly.type
_entity_poly.pdbx_seq_one_letter_code
_entity_poly.pdbx_strand_id
1 'polypeptide(L)' 'EMENAPITKMRGTWQTYRGIPLMPTFHPAYLLHKETMQNKRAVWEDLLAVMEKTGLPISDKQRGYFLNH' A
#
# COMPACT_ATOMS: atom_id res chain seq x y z
N GLU A 1 2.52 17.19 -13.03
CA GLU A 1 1.58 17.74 -12.04
C GLU A 1 0.97 16.58 -11.27
N MET A 2 0.81 16.70 -9.95
CA MET A 2 0.19 15.63 -9.17
C MET A 2 -1.32 15.80 -9.32
N GLU A 3 -1.97 14.88 -10.03
CA GLU A 3 -3.43 14.90 -10.22
C GLU A 3 -4.13 14.90 -8.85
N ASN A 4 -5.12 15.78 -8.66
CA ASN A 4 -5.90 15.90 -7.43
C ASN A 4 -6.95 14.77 -7.35
N ALA A 5 -6.47 13.52 -7.36
CA ALA A 5 -7.31 12.33 -7.32
C ALA A 5 -7.56 11.87 -5.87
N PRO A 6 -8.72 11.28 -5.56
CA PRO A 6 -8.97 10.66 -4.27
C PRO A 6 -7.93 9.58 -3.95
N ILE A 7 -7.50 9.49 -2.68
CA ILE A 7 -6.50 8.49 -2.25
C ILE A 7 -6.91 7.04 -2.58
N THR A 8 -8.21 6.75 -2.59
CA THR A 8 -8.76 5.44 -2.96
C THR A 8 -8.44 5.04 -4.40
N LYS A 9 -8.23 6.00 -5.32
CA LYS A 9 -7.80 5.75 -6.70
C LYS A 9 -6.28 5.75 -6.87
N MET A 10 -5.56 6.49 -6.03
CA MET A 10 -4.11 6.65 -6.18
C MET A 10 -3.30 5.54 -5.51
N ARG A 11 -3.82 4.94 -4.43
CA ARG A 11 -3.06 3.95 -3.65
C ARG A 11 -2.69 2.71 -4.45
N GLY A 12 -1.60 2.05 -4.06
CA GLY A 12 -1.10 0.83 -4.71
C GLY A 12 -0.49 1.04 -6.10
N THR A 13 -0.43 2.30 -6.58
CA THR A 13 0.19 2.64 -7.85
C THR A 13 1.40 3.51 -7.60
N TRP A 14 2.54 3.14 -8.18
CA TRP A 14 3.76 3.93 -8.08
C TRP A 14 3.61 5.29 -8.74
N GLN A 15 3.96 6.33 -7.97
CA GLN A 15 4.03 7.71 -8.39
C GLN A 15 5.48 8.21 -8.30
N THR A 16 5.73 9.41 -8.80
CA THR A 16 7.02 10.07 -8.65
C THR A 16 6.82 11.44 -8.02
N TYR A 17 7.52 11.72 -6.93
CA TYR A 17 7.52 13.03 -6.28
C TYR A 17 8.96 13.54 -6.18
N ARG A 18 9.26 14.67 -6.85
CA ARG A 18 10.61 15.25 -6.90
C ARG A 18 11.70 14.25 -7.31
N GLY A 19 11.39 13.38 -8.28
CA GLY A 19 12.29 12.33 -8.75
C GLY A 19 12.40 11.10 -7.83
N ILE A 20 11.70 11.08 -6.71
CA ILE A 20 11.71 9.98 -5.74
C ILE A 20 10.46 9.10 -5.97
N PRO A 21 10.60 7.76 -6.06
CA PRO A 21 9.46 6.85 -6.10
C PRO A 21 8.59 7.01 -4.87
N LEU A 22 7.28 7.17 -5.09
CA LEU A 22 6.28 7.37 -4.05
C LEU A 22 5.21 6.28 -4.17
N MET A 23 4.91 5.59 -3.07
CA MET A 23 3.75 4.71 -2.96
C MET A 23 2.70 5.39 -2.08
N PRO A 24 1.61 5.93 -2.65
CA PRO A 24 0.48 6.41 -1.85
C PRO A 24 -0.24 5.23 -1.18
N THR A 25 -0.71 5.43 0.05
CA THR A 25 -1.53 4.46 0.79
C THR A 25 -2.50 5.16 1.74
N PHE A 26 -3.33 4.40 2.45
CA PHE A 26 -4.24 4.98 3.45
C PHE A 26 -3.51 5.39 4.73
N HIS A 27 -3.96 6.49 5.34
CA HIS A 27 -3.51 6.89 6.67
C HIS A 27 -3.96 5.84 7.72
N PRO A 28 -3.12 5.46 8.70
CA PRO A 28 -3.49 4.44 9.70
C PRO A 28 -4.80 4.70 10.43
N ALA A 29 -5.11 5.96 10.75
CA ALA A 29 -6.39 6.34 11.38
C ALA A 29 -7.62 5.93 10.54
N TYR A 30 -7.51 5.89 9.21
CA TYR A 30 -8.58 5.41 8.34
C TYR A 30 -8.92 3.93 8.61
N LEU A 31 -7.90 3.10 8.88
CA LEU A 31 -8.09 1.68 9.19
C LEU A 31 -8.74 1.46 10.55
N LEU A 32 -8.53 2.38 11.51
CA LEU A 32 -9.18 2.34 12.83
C LEU A 32 -10.69 2.63 12.73
N HIS A 33 -11.08 3.51 11.81
CA HIS A 33 -12.49 3.89 11.65
C HIS A 33 -13.25 3.03 10.62
N LYS A 34 -12.56 2.49 9.61
CA LYS A 34 -13.14 1.63 8.55
C LYS A 34 -12.42 0.30 8.48
N GLU A 35 -12.59 -0.48 9.54
CA GLU A 35 -11.88 -1.73 9.80
C GLU A 35 -12.43 -2.90 8.96
N THR A 36 -12.17 -2.89 7.65
CA THR A 36 -12.48 -4.04 6.78
C THR A 36 -11.21 -4.83 6.46
N MET A 37 -11.33 -6.15 6.27
CA MET A 37 -10.20 -6.97 5.83
C MET A 37 -9.64 -6.49 4.49
N GLN A 38 -10.50 -6.02 3.60
CA GLN A 38 -10.13 -5.44 2.31
C GLN A 38 -9.24 -4.20 2.48
N ASN A 39 -9.58 -3.29 3.41
CA ASN A 39 -8.78 -2.09 3.65
C ASN A 39 -7.41 -2.42 4.29
N LYS A 40 -7.38 -3.38 5.23
CA LYS A 40 -6.12 -3.84 5.83
C LYS A 40 -5.23 -4.54 4.80
N ARG A 41 -5.81 -5.41 3.97
CA ARG A 41 -5.13 -6.08 2.86
C ARG A 41 -4.57 -5.09 1.85
N ALA A 42 -5.35 -4.07 1.49
CA ALA A 42 -4.92 -3.00 0.61
C ALA A 42 -3.63 -2.33 1.10
N VAL A 43 -3.60 -1.85 2.35
CA VAL A 43 -2.39 -1.23 2.92
C VAL A 43 -1.22 -2.22 3.00
N TRP A 44 -1.51 -3.49 3.30
CA TRP A 44 -0.49 -4.54 3.32
C TRP A 44 0.17 -4.74 1.96
N GLU A 45 -0.62 -4.85 0.89
CA GLU A 45 -0.12 -4.97 -0.49
C GLU A 45 0.72 -3.75 -0.91
N ASP A 46 0.32 -2.54 -0.50
CA ASP A 46 1.09 -1.30 -0.75
C ASP A 46 2.49 -1.37 -0.09
N LEU A 47 2.55 -1.86 1.16
CA LEU A 47 3.81 -1.98 1.90
C LEU A 47 4.70 -3.11 1.35
N LEU A 48 4.12 -4.23 0.91
CA LEU A 48 4.86 -5.29 0.22
C LEU A 48 5.51 -4.77 -1.05
N ALA A 49 4.79 -3.95 -1.84
CA ALA A 49 5.36 -3.32 -3.02
C ALA A 49 6.54 -2.39 -2.67
N VAL A 50 6.44 -1.62 -1.57
CA VAL A 50 7.56 -0.79 -1.08
C VAL A 50 8.76 -1.64 -0.70
N MET A 51 8.57 -2.73 0.05
CA MET A 51 9.65 -3.66 0.42
C MET A 51 10.35 -4.23 -0.81
N GLU A 52 9.58 -4.63 -1.83
CA GLU A 52 10.13 -5.16 -3.08
C GLU A 52 10.95 -4.10 -3.82
N LYS A 53 10.47 -2.84 -3.85
CA LYS A 53 11.18 -1.74 -4.48
C LYS A 53 12.47 -1.35 -3.76
N THR A 54 12.52 -1.49 -2.43
CA THR A 54 13.70 -1.16 -1.61
C THR A 54 14.66 -2.34 -1.42
N GLY A 55 14.34 -3.52 -1.96
CA GLY A 55 15.16 -4.71 -1.84
C GLY A 55 15.11 -5.38 -0.47
N LEU A 56 14.10 -5.07 0.35
CA LEU A 56 13.87 -5.75 1.61
C LEU A 56 13.35 -7.17 1.36
N PRO A 57 13.83 -8.18 2.10
CA PRO A 57 13.35 -9.55 1.94
C PRO A 57 11.88 -9.66 2.33
N ILE A 58 11.10 -10.40 1.53
CA ILE A 58 9.69 -10.69 1.78
C ILE A 58 9.53 -12.21 1.80
N SER A 59 9.03 -12.74 2.92
CA SER A 59 8.72 -14.16 3.09
C SER A 59 7.40 -14.57 2.46
N ASP A 60 7.22 -15.86 2.16
CA ASP A 60 5.97 -16.41 1.65
C ASP A 60 4.80 -16.19 2.62
N LYS A 61 5.07 -16.24 3.94
CA LYS A 61 4.08 -15.91 4.96
C LYS A 61 3.59 -14.47 4.85
N GLN A 62 4.47 -13.52 4.55
CA GLN A 62 4.09 -12.12 4.35
C GLN A 62 3.27 -11.95 3.07
N ARG A 63 3.67 -12.58 1.96
CA ARG A 63 2.90 -12.55 0.70
C ARG A 63 1.52 -13.18 0.85
N GLY A 64 1.42 -14.28 1.59
CA GLY A 64 0.18 -15.02 1.80
C GLY A 64 -0.69 -14.58 2.97
N TYR A 65 -0.30 -13.54 3.73
CA TYR A 65 -0.94 -13.21 5.02
C TYR A 65 -2.46 -13.04 4.91
N PHE A 66 -2.95 -12.37 3.86
CA PHE A 66 -4.38 -12.13 3.62
C PHE A 66 -5.01 -13.07 2.56
N LEU A 67 -4.28 -14.07 2.06
CA LEU A 67 -4.76 -15.00 1.02
C LEU A 67 -5.29 -16.32 1.58
N ASN A 68 -4.92 -16.66 2.81
CA ASN A 68 -5.20 -17.96 3.43
C ASN A 68 -6.40 -17.89 4.41
N HIS A 69 -7.50 -17.25 4.05
CA HIS A 69 -8.69 -17.08 4.92
C HIS A 69 -9.95 -17.60 4.25
#